data_AF-A0A956LHT5-F1
#
_entry.id   AF-A0A956LHT5-F1
#
_cell.length_a   1.000
_cell.length_b   1.000
_cell.length_c   1.000
_cell.angle_alpha   90.00
_cell.angle_beta   90.00
_cell.angle_gamma   90.00
#
_symmetry.space_group_name_H-M   'P 1'
#
loop_
_entity.id
_entity.type
_entity.pdbx_description
1 polymer ?
#
loop_
_entity_poly.entity_id
_entity_poly.type
_entity_poly.pdbx_seq_one_letter_code
_entity_poly.pdbx_strand_id
1 'polypeptide(L)'
;MAKSKQKKSGDKSGGNKSGNKSAQGHTPHDPEGPRLDTLARALARVLHAALPEAAGLSEDDAAGLLERPPTPDMGDFAFPCFRLARTLRKGPPVIAAELARALTEGGDPLVESAAALGPYVNIRLGLGPAGALLLPKLARGQFETPPVRDQRIMVEFSQPNTHKAFHVGHMRNLCLGDALVRLLRADGYPVIAANYFGDVGAHIAKCLWWFLDHLTEEQRQPPARHRGEWLGQIYAAASDQLSVWEEQAEAGDEQAAARLAAAKARTTEILQRLETREPEMTAVWERTRRWSLDEFAEIYKWSDVEFDALFYESQVDEPGLRLVDEFLEKGVFTVSEGAVGIFNEEIKHMPFFMLRKRDGNGLYATKDLALARMKFERHSIDRSIYVVDVRQSDHFKHVFLTLKKMGFQQADQCQHVPYEMVELPDGPMATRKGNVILFRELRERMTATIT
;
A
#
# COMPACT_ATOMS: atom_id res chain seq x y z
N MET A 1 -3.23 63.75 16.84
CA MET A 1 -4.34 64.74 16.91
C MET A 1 -5.39 64.41 15.85
N ALA A 2 -6.64 64.36 16.31
CA ALA A 2 -7.94 64.43 15.62
C ALA A 2 -8.15 63.91 14.17
N LYS A 3 -9.09 62.96 14.10
CA LYS A 3 -9.92 62.54 12.94
C LYS A 3 -10.88 63.64 12.49
N SER A 4 -11.27 63.66 11.20
CA SER A 4 -12.64 63.86 10.69
C SER A 4 -12.62 64.03 9.15
N LYS A 5 -12.84 62.97 8.35
CA LYS A 5 -14.10 62.61 7.68
C LYS A 5 -14.84 63.75 6.95
N GLN A 6 -14.68 63.79 5.63
CA GLN A 6 -15.66 64.36 4.70
C GLN A 6 -16.53 63.24 4.11
N LYS A 7 -17.84 63.48 4.13
CA LYS A 7 -18.92 62.62 3.62
C LYS A 7 -19.33 63.20 2.26
N LYS A 8 -19.26 62.42 1.18
CA LYS A 8 -20.04 62.69 -0.04
C LYS A 8 -20.75 61.43 -0.48
N SER A 9 -22.04 61.64 -0.69
CA SER A 9 -23.10 60.74 -1.14
C SER A 9 -22.85 60.21 -2.54
N GLY A 10 -23.01 58.91 -2.70
CA GLY A 10 -23.07 58.21 -3.98
C GLY A 10 -24.15 57.14 -3.88
N ASP A 11 -25.12 57.29 -4.78
CA ASP A 11 -26.40 56.60 -4.89
C ASP A 11 -26.25 55.08 -5.03
N LYS A 12 -27.11 54.30 -4.35
CA LYS A 12 -27.16 52.83 -4.43
C LYS A 12 -28.35 52.42 -5.30
N SER A 13 -28.11 52.22 -6.59
CA SER A 13 -28.99 51.42 -7.44
C SER A 13 -28.77 49.93 -7.14
N GLY A 14 -29.80 49.29 -6.59
CA GLY A 14 -29.83 47.87 -6.24
C GLY A 14 -29.74 46.97 -7.48
N GLY A 15 -28.66 46.21 -7.57
CA GLY A 15 -28.53 45.02 -8.41
C GLY A 15 -28.39 43.80 -7.51
N ASN A 16 -29.50 43.10 -7.28
CA ASN A 16 -29.56 41.87 -6.50
C ASN A 16 -28.88 40.75 -7.31
N LYS A 17 -27.65 40.36 -6.95
CA LYS A 17 -27.03 39.09 -7.36
C LYS A 17 -26.69 38.31 -6.10
N SER A 18 -27.60 37.41 -5.75
CA SER A 18 -27.40 36.36 -4.75
C SER A 18 -26.19 35.51 -5.15
N GLY A 19 -25.11 35.63 -4.37
CA GLY A 19 -23.94 34.79 -4.47
C GLY A 19 -24.30 33.35 -4.14
N ASN A 20 -24.27 32.50 -5.17
CA ASN A 20 -24.36 31.06 -5.02
C ASN A 20 -23.04 30.59 -4.40
N LYS A 21 -23.07 30.26 -3.10
CA LYS A 21 -21.98 29.53 -2.43
C LYS A 21 -21.98 28.12 -3.03
N SER A 22 -21.07 27.87 -3.96
CA SER A 22 -20.75 26.51 -4.42
C SER A 22 -20.13 25.75 -3.25
N ALA A 23 -20.99 25.02 -2.53
CA ALA A 23 -20.57 23.98 -1.61
C ALA A 23 -19.69 22.99 -2.38
N GLN A 24 -18.53 22.70 -1.80
CA GLN A 24 -17.58 21.69 -2.23
C GLN A 24 -18.34 20.39 -2.50
N GLY A 25 -18.39 20.00 -3.78
CA GLY A 25 -18.87 18.68 -4.17
C GLY A 25 -17.90 17.65 -3.63
N HIS A 26 -18.35 16.86 -2.67
CA HIS A 26 -17.90 15.49 -2.52
C HIS A 26 -17.99 14.85 -3.92
N THR A 27 -16.85 14.49 -4.50
CA THR A 27 -16.83 13.58 -5.64
C THR A 27 -17.50 12.29 -5.21
N PRO A 28 -18.53 11.80 -5.91
CA PRO A 28 -19.17 10.55 -5.56
C PRO A 28 -18.14 9.44 -5.77
N HIS A 29 -17.76 8.80 -4.66
CA HIS A 29 -17.14 7.48 -4.67
C HIS A 29 -18.06 6.52 -5.45
N ASP A 30 -17.46 5.79 -6.39
CA ASP A 30 -17.93 4.57 -7.06
C ASP A 30 -19.41 4.59 -7.53
N PRO A 31 -19.71 4.74 -8.84
CA PRO A 31 -21.08 4.71 -9.35
C PRO A 31 -21.74 3.33 -9.24
N GLU A 32 -21.03 2.32 -8.72
CA GLU A 32 -21.56 0.99 -8.49
C GLU A 32 -21.49 0.68 -6.99
N GLY A 33 -22.64 0.77 -6.32
CA GLY A 33 -22.78 0.41 -4.90
C GLY A 33 -22.32 -1.04 -4.63
N PRO A 34 -22.30 -1.48 -3.35
CA PRO A 34 -21.87 -2.84 -3.02
C PRO A 34 -22.66 -3.85 -3.88
N ARG A 35 -21.99 -4.49 -4.85
CA ARG A 35 -22.62 -5.43 -5.77
C ARG A 35 -22.84 -6.73 -5.03
N LEU A 36 -24.09 -7.16 -4.97
CA LEU A 36 -24.48 -8.21 -4.06
C LEU A 36 -24.47 -9.59 -4.68
N ASP A 37 -24.25 -10.55 -3.80
CA ASP A 37 -24.19 -11.96 -4.09
C ASP A 37 -25.50 -12.50 -4.69
N THR A 38 -25.41 -13.70 -5.25
CA THR A 38 -26.51 -14.42 -5.91
C THR A 38 -27.76 -14.50 -5.04
N LEU A 39 -27.59 -14.64 -3.71
CA LEU A 39 -28.69 -14.72 -2.76
C LEU A 39 -29.34 -13.36 -2.56
N ALA A 40 -28.56 -12.31 -2.39
CA ALA A 40 -29.06 -10.96 -2.26
C ALA A 40 -29.84 -10.50 -3.50
N ARG A 41 -29.39 -10.85 -4.72
CA ARG A 41 -30.17 -10.57 -5.94
C ARG A 41 -31.48 -11.36 -6.02
N ALA A 42 -31.45 -12.63 -5.63
CA ALA A 42 -32.66 -13.44 -5.58
C ALA A 42 -33.64 -12.88 -4.55
N LEU A 43 -33.15 -12.51 -3.37
CA LEU A 43 -33.95 -11.90 -2.31
C LEU A 43 -34.47 -10.51 -2.72
N ALA A 44 -33.69 -9.73 -3.45
CA ALA A 44 -34.10 -8.42 -3.97
C ALA A 44 -35.30 -8.53 -4.91
N ARG A 45 -35.41 -9.59 -5.71
CA ARG A 45 -36.61 -9.86 -6.54
C ARG A 45 -37.84 -10.12 -5.68
N VAL A 46 -37.69 -10.93 -4.63
CA VAL A 46 -38.77 -11.21 -3.68
C VAL A 46 -39.20 -9.93 -2.97
N LEU A 47 -38.24 -9.12 -2.52
CA LEU A 47 -38.49 -7.81 -1.91
C LEU A 47 -39.18 -6.84 -2.87
N HIS A 48 -38.70 -6.73 -4.11
CA HIS A 48 -39.27 -5.86 -5.11
C HIS A 48 -40.72 -6.25 -5.43
N ALA A 49 -41.00 -7.55 -5.56
CA ALA A 49 -42.36 -8.05 -5.78
C ALA A 49 -43.30 -7.83 -4.57
N ALA A 50 -42.76 -7.82 -3.34
CA ALA A 50 -43.52 -7.57 -2.12
C ALA A 50 -43.75 -6.06 -1.84
N LEU A 51 -43.00 -5.18 -2.50
CA LEU A 51 -43.15 -3.73 -2.39
C LEU A 51 -44.23 -3.19 -3.33
N PRO A 52 -45.02 -2.19 -2.92
CA PRO A 52 -45.97 -1.54 -3.82
C PRO A 52 -45.22 -0.74 -4.91
N GLU A 53 -45.80 -0.59 -6.11
CA GLU A 53 -45.19 0.18 -7.21
C GLU A 53 -44.78 1.60 -6.79
N ALA A 54 -45.57 2.22 -5.90
CA ALA A 54 -45.28 3.54 -5.35
C ALA A 54 -43.96 3.62 -4.55
N ALA A 55 -43.34 2.49 -4.20
CA ALA A 55 -42.03 2.44 -3.55
C ALA A 55 -40.93 3.01 -4.44
N GLY A 56 -41.06 2.85 -5.78
CA GLY A 56 -40.14 3.43 -6.76
C GLY A 56 -38.70 2.91 -6.67
N LEU A 57 -38.48 1.71 -6.11
CA LEU A 57 -37.17 1.04 -6.09
C LEU A 57 -37.10 0.01 -7.22
N SER A 58 -35.99 -0.01 -7.96
CA SER A 58 -35.68 -1.13 -8.86
C SER A 58 -35.21 -2.36 -8.08
N GLU A 59 -35.10 -3.52 -8.73
CA GLU A 59 -34.48 -4.72 -8.14
C GLU A 59 -33.04 -4.44 -7.69
N ASP A 60 -32.25 -3.74 -8.50
CA ASP A 60 -30.86 -3.40 -8.17
C ASP A 60 -30.77 -2.43 -6.98
N ASP A 61 -31.71 -1.48 -6.86
CA ASP A 61 -31.78 -0.61 -5.68
C ASP A 61 -32.13 -1.40 -4.42
N ALA A 62 -33.10 -2.33 -4.51
CA ALA A 62 -33.50 -3.16 -3.39
C ALA A 62 -32.34 -4.08 -2.95
N ALA A 63 -31.63 -4.64 -3.91
CA ALA A 63 -30.42 -5.40 -3.66
C ALA A 63 -29.40 -4.51 -2.93
N GLY A 64 -29.08 -3.32 -3.46
CA GLY A 64 -28.13 -2.35 -2.91
C GLY A 64 -28.37 -1.91 -1.46
N LEU A 65 -29.59 -2.11 -0.96
CA LEU A 65 -29.98 -1.77 0.41
C LEU A 65 -29.89 -2.94 1.39
N LEU A 66 -29.71 -4.17 0.92
CA LEU A 66 -29.58 -5.32 1.80
C LEU A 66 -28.32 -5.24 2.64
N GLU A 67 -28.48 -5.43 3.95
CA GLU A 67 -27.42 -5.39 4.94
C GLU A 67 -27.32 -6.73 5.67
N ARG A 68 -26.16 -6.99 6.31
CA ARG A 68 -26.04 -8.09 7.26
C ARG A 68 -26.54 -7.64 8.63
N PRO A 69 -27.44 -8.38 9.29
CA PRO A 69 -27.86 -8.07 10.65
C PRO A 69 -26.68 -8.07 11.64
N PRO A 70 -26.74 -7.32 12.75
CA PRO A 70 -25.65 -7.28 13.74
C PRO A 70 -25.34 -8.63 14.37
N THR A 71 -26.35 -9.49 14.51
CA THR A 71 -26.22 -10.82 15.12
C THR A 71 -26.96 -11.89 14.29
N PRO A 72 -26.44 -13.13 14.21
CA PRO A 72 -27.03 -14.18 13.35
C PRO A 72 -28.45 -14.63 13.73
N ASP A 73 -28.87 -14.43 14.98
CA ASP A 73 -30.22 -14.76 15.46
C ASP A 73 -31.30 -13.86 14.87
N MET A 74 -30.94 -12.66 14.43
CA MET A 74 -31.88 -11.71 13.82
C MET A 74 -32.31 -12.12 12.41
N GLY A 75 -31.50 -12.92 11.70
CA GLY A 75 -31.72 -13.32 10.32
C GLY A 75 -30.43 -13.36 9.52
N ASP A 76 -30.55 -13.68 8.23
CA ASP A 76 -29.44 -13.69 7.29
C ASP A 76 -29.25 -12.32 6.61
N PHE A 77 -30.36 -11.61 6.39
CA PHE A 77 -30.39 -10.30 5.76
C PHE A 77 -31.26 -9.31 6.53
N ALA A 78 -30.92 -8.03 6.45
CA ALA A 78 -31.75 -6.91 6.93
C ALA A 78 -32.02 -5.94 5.78
N PHE A 79 -33.25 -5.43 5.69
CA PHE A 79 -33.65 -4.44 4.71
C PHE A 79 -34.10 -3.13 5.39
N PRO A 80 -33.36 -2.01 5.23
CA PRO A 80 -33.69 -0.72 5.81
C PRO A 80 -34.81 -0.02 5.04
N CYS A 81 -35.89 0.34 5.74
CA CYS A 81 -37.06 0.98 5.11
C CYS A 81 -37.00 2.52 5.06
N PHE A 82 -35.87 3.14 5.40
CA PHE A 82 -35.76 4.61 5.48
C PHE A 82 -35.96 5.29 4.12
N ARG A 83 -35.40 4.74 3.04
CA ARG A 83 -35.54 5.32 1.69
C ARG A 83 -36.99 5.31 1.18
N LEU A 84 -37.79 4.37 1.68
CA LEU A 84 -39.19 4.20 1.30
C LEU A 84 -40.13 5.21 1.96
N ALA A 85 -39.72 5.85 3.05
CA ALA A 85 -40.59 6.73 3.83
C ALA A 85 -41.12 7.92 3.01
N ARG A 86 -40.28 8.50 2.16
CA ARG A 86 -40.64 9.66 1.33
C ARG A 86 -41.61 9.28 0.21
N THR A 87 -41.38 8.15 -0.45
CA THR A 87 -42.18 7.69 -1.59
C THR A 87 -43.53 7.14 -1.13
N LEU A 88 -43.53 6.32 -0.07
CA LEU A 88 -44.75 5.71 0.47
C LEU A 88 -45.54 6.61 1.44
N ARG A 89 -44.97 7.75 1.86
CA ARG A 89 -45.56 8.70 2.83
C ARG A 89 -46.00 8.02 4.14
N LYS A 90 -45.24 7.01 4.58
CA LYS A 90 -45.44 6.25 5.82
C LYS A 90 -44.17 6.28 6.68
N GLY A 91 -44.32 6.12 7.99
CA GLY A 91 -43.17 5.97 8.89
C GLY A 91 -42.39 4.68 8.59
N PRO A 92 -41.04 4.68 8.60
CA PRO A 92 -40.24 3.48 8.30
C PRO A 92 -40.63 2.23 9.10
N PRO A 93 -40.98 2.30 10.41
CA PRO A 93 -41.42 1.11 11.14
C PRO A 93 -42.75 0.53 10.65
N VAL A 94 -43.66 1.36 10.14
CA VAL A 94 -44.92 0.91 9.55
C VAL A 94 -44.65 0.19 8.24
N ILE A 95 -43.75 0.76 7.42
CA ILE A 95 -43.33 0.15 6.15
C ILE A 95 -42.67 -1.21 6.41
N ALA A 96 -41.78 -1.29 7.39
CA ALA A 96 -41.12 -2.54 7.77
C ALA A 96 -42.13 -3.60 8.21
N ALA A 97 -43.11 -3.25 9.05
CA ALA A 97 -44.16 -4.17 9.47
C ALA A 97 -45.04 -4.67 8.30
N GLU A 98 -45.43 -3.77 7.40
CA GLU A 98 -46.20 -4.11 6.21
C GLU A 98 -45.42 -5.02 5.25
N LEU A 99 -44.14 -4.71 5.01
CA LEU A 99 -43.26 -5.50 4.14
C LEU A 99 -42.94 -6.88 4.73
N ALA A 100 -42.64 -6.96 6.03
CA ALA A 100 -42.41 -8.25 6.71
C ALA A 100 -43.65 -9.17 6.60
N ARG A 101 -44.85 -8.60 6.75
CA ARG A 101 -46.10 -9.33 6.56
C ARG A 101 -46.27 -9.75 5.10
N ALA A 102 -46.05 -8.86 4.14
CA ALA A 102 -46.17 -9.16 2.72
C ALA A 102 -45.21 -10.28 2.26
N LEU A 103 -43.97 -10.28 2.75
CA LEU A 103 -43.01 -11.35 2.50
C LEU A 103 -43.47 -12.70 3.07
N THR A 104 -44.02 -12.67 4.29
CA THR A 104 -44.52 -13.89 4.96
C THR A 104 -45.77 -14.44 4.25
N GLU A 105 -46.71 -13.58 3.88
CA GLU A 105 -47.96 -13.95 3.18
C GLU A 105 -47.69 -14.35 1.72
N GLY A 106 -46.68 -13.77 1.08
CA GLY A 106 -46.26 -14.12 -0.27
C GLY A 106 -45.74 -15.55 -0.39
N GLY A 107 -45.22 -16.12 0.69
CA GLY A 107 -44.85 -17.53 0.77
C GLY A 107 -43.73 -17.95 -0.17
N ASP A 108 -42.85 -17.01 -0.57
CA ASP A 108 -41.70 -17.34 -1.40
C ASP A 108 -40.77 -18.30 -0.65
N PRO A 109 -40.41 -19.47 -1.22
CA PRO A 109 -39.58 -20.46 -0.54
C PRO A 109 -38.22 -19.92 -0.08
N LEU A 110 -37.70 -18.86 -0.72
CA LEU A 110 -36.44 -18.25 -0.32
C LEU A 110 -36.53 -17.54 1.04
N VAL A 111 -37.74 -17.17 1.50
CA VAL A 111 -37.97 -16.52 2.79
C VAL A 111 -38.58 -17.53 3.77
N GLU A 112 -37.78 -18.02 4.71
CA GLU A 112 -38.27 -18.87 5.81
C GLU A 112 -39.10 -18.04 6.81
N SER A 113 -38.61 -16.85 7.15
CA SER A 113 -39.35 -15.89 7.97
C SER A 113 -38.90 -14.47 7.71
N ALA A 114 -39.80 -13.51 7.90
CA ALA A 114 -39.51 -12.09 7.89
C ALA A 114 -40.11 -11.41 9.13
N ALA A 115 -39.33 -10.61 9.83
CA ALA A 115 -39.74 -9.92 11.04
C ALA A 115 -39.34 -8.45 10.99
N ALA A 116 -40.26 -7.56 11.34
CA ALA A 116 -39.96 -6.15 11.48
C ALA A 116 -39.35 -5.87 12.86
N LEU A 117 -38.20 -5.18 12.87
CA LEU A 117 -37.59 -4.65 14.09
C LEU A 117 -37.29 -3.17 13.90
N GLY A 118 -38.14 -2.31 14.46
CA GLY A 118 -38.06 -0.87 14.22
C GLY A 118 -38.17 -0.57 12.72
N PRO A 119 -37.23 0.20 12.13
CA PRO A 119 -37.27 0.57 10.72
C PRO A 119 -36.67 -0.47 9.75
N TYR A 120 -36.39 -1.69 10.22
CA TYR A 120 -35.77 -2.77 9.44
C TYR A 120 -36.69 -3.98 9.30
N VAL A 121 -36.58 -4.68 8.17
CA VAL A 121 -37.10 -6.03 7.99
C VAL A 121 -35.95 -7.02 8.03
N ASN A 122 -35.91 -7.86 9.05
CA ASN A 122 -34.94 -8.95 9.12
C ASN A 122 -35.52 -10.20 8.48
N ILE A 123 -34.71 -10.91 7.69
CA ILE A 123 -35.14 -11.99 6.82
C ILE A 123 -34.26 -13.20 7.09
N ARG A 124 -34.89 -14.33 7.40
CA ARG A 124 -34.27 -15.65 7.45
C ARG A 124 -34.50 -16.34 6.12
N LEU A 125 -33.45 -16.86 5.51
CA LEU A 125 -33.52 -17.58 4.25
C LEU A 125 -33.95 -19.03 4.44
N GLY A 126 -34.80 -19.51 3.54
CA GLY A 126 -35.04 -20.94 3.40
C GLY A 126 -33.78 -21.66 2.94
N LEU A 127 -33.19 -22.50 3.80
CA LEU A 127 -31.91 -23.17 3.53
C LEU A 127 -31.94 -24.04 2.25
N GLY A 128 -33.05 -24.73 1.99
CA GLY A 128 -33.22 -25.56 0.78
C GLY A 128 -33.17 -24.70 -0.50
N PRO A 129 -34.06 -23.70 -0.64
CA PRO A 129 -34.06 -22.79 -1.78
C PRO A 129 -32.76 -21.97 -1.94
N ALA A 130 -32.19 -21.47 -0.85
CA ALA A 130 -30.89 -20.80 -0.87
C ALA A 130 -29.78 -21.75 -1.37
N GLY A 131 -29.76 -22.99 -0.86
CA GLY A 131 -28.86 -24.04 -1.32
C GLY A 131 -29.04 -24.38 -2.80
N ALA A 132 -30.28 -24.43 -3.30
CA ALA A 132 -30.58 -24.68 -4.70
C ALA A 132 -30.05 -23.57 -5.63
N LEU A 133 -29.91 -22.33 -5.14
CA LEU A 133 -29.30 -21.23 -5.89
C LEU A 133 -27.77 -21.29 -5.91
N LEU A 134 -27.16 -21.69 -4.79
CA LEU A 134 -25.71 -21.66 -4.60
C LEU A 134 -24.99 -22.95 -5.02
N LEU A 135 -25.50 -24.11 -4.58
CA LEU A 135 -24.82 -25.40 -4.73
C LEU A 135 -24.51 -25.77 -6.18
N PRO A 136 -25.38 -25.53 -7.18
CA PRO A 136 -25.03 -25.83 -8.57
C PRO A 136 -23.86 -25.00 -9.12
N LYS A 137 -23.68 -23.78 -8.64
CA LYS A 137 -22.52 -22.93 -9.01
C LYS A 137 -21.27 -23.45 -8.29
N LEU A 138 -21.37 -23.66 -6.98
CA LEU A 138 -20.28 -24.18 -6.15
C LEU A 138 -19.76 -25.54 -6.63
N ALA A 139 -20.66 -26.46 -6.99
CA ALA A 139 -20.30 -27.79 -7.52
C ALA A 139 -19.52 -27.73 -8.85
N ARG A 140 -19.61 -26.61 -9.58
CA ARG A 140 -18.81 -26.34 -10.79
C ARG A 140 -17.53 -25.54 -10.51
N GLY A 141 -17.18 -25.34 -9.23
CA GLY A 141 -16.06 -24.49 -8.82
C GLY A 141 -16.31 -23.00 -9.06
N GLN A 142 -17.57 -22.61 -9.32
CA GLN A 142 -17.94 -21.22 -9.56
C GLN A 142 -18.49 -20.64 -8.27
N PHE A 143 -17.65 -19.95 -7.52
CA PHE A 143 -18.11 -19.04 -6.49
C PHE A 143 -18.01 -17.63 -7.06
N GLU A 144 -19.16 -16.99 -7.22
CA GLU A 144 -19.33 -15.56 -7.52
C GLU A 144 -18.21 -14.95 -8.35
N THR A 145 -18.27 -15.09 -9.68
CA THR A 145 -17.27 -14.45 -10.54
C THR A 145 -17.47 -12.93 -10.45
N PRO A 146 -16.50 -12.18 -9.89
CA PRO A 146 -16.62 -10.74 -9.85
C PRO A 146 -16.66 -10.20 -11.29
N PRO A 147 -17.38 -9.09 -11.54
CA PRO A 147 -17.23 -8.39 -12.81
C PRO A 147 -15.78 -7.94 -12.98
N VAL A 148 -15.29 -7.95 -14.22
CA VAL A 148 -13.99 -7.35 -14.53
C VAL A 148 -14.10 -5.86 -14.28
N ARG A 149 -13.28 -5.35 -13.36
CA ARG A 149 -13.15 -3.91 -13.12
C ARG A 149 -12.25 -3.30 -14.19
N ASP A 150 -12.47 -2.03 -14.49
CA ASP A 150 -11.71 -1.26 -15.47
C ASP A 150 -10.46 -0.60 -14.87
N GLN A 151 -10.43 -0.39 -13.55
CA GLN A 151 -9.28 0.19 -12.84
C GLN A 151 -8.11 -0.79 -12.72
N ARG A 152 -6.95 -0.46 -13.30
CA ARG A 152 -5.71 -1.23 -13.14
C ARG A 152 -4.94 -0.80 -11.89
N ILE A 153 -4.70 -1.76 -11.00
CA ILE A 153 -4.09 -1.53 -9.69
C ILE A 153 -2.69 -2.13 -9.67
N MET A 154 -1.69 -1.37 -9.21
CA MET A 154 -0.39 -1.93 -8.83
C MET A 154 -0.28 -2.03 -7.31
N VAL A 155 0.15 -3.17 -6.80
CA VAL A 155 0.49 -3.35 -5.38
C VAL A 155 1.99 -3.59 -5.28
N GLU A 156 2.72 -2.65 -4.68
CA GLU A 156 4.15 -2.78 -4.39
C GLU A 156 4.36 -3.31 -2.98
N PHE A 157 5.11 -4.42 -2.85
CA PHE A 157 5.38 -5.08 -1.57
C PHE A 157 6.68 -5.91 -1.59
N SER A 158 6.99 -6.52 -0.45
CA SER A 158 8.22 -7.22 -0.06
C SER A 158 9.48 -6.34 0.05
N GLN A 159 9.87 -5.69 -1.04
CA GLN A 159 10.92 -4.67 -1.13
C GLN A 159 12.21 -4.94 -0.32
N PRO A 160 12.81 -6.15 -0.39
CA PRO A 160 14.01 -6.42 0.38
C PRO A 160 15.22 -5.68 -0.21
N ASN A 161 16.20 -5.44 0.66
CA ASN A 161 17.50 -4.93 0.25
C ASN A 161 18.40 -6.11 -0.11
N THR A 162 19.07 -6.04 -1.25
CA THR A 162 20.15 -6.98 -1.57
C THR A 162 21.30 -6.83 -0.56
N HIS A 163 22.16 -7.85 -0.45
CA HIS A 163 23.27 -7.88 0.51
C HIS A 163 22.84 -7.89 1.99
N LYS A 164 21.54 -7.88 2.31
CA LYS A 164 21.01 -8.14 3.66
C LYS A 164 20.25 -9.46 3.64
N ALA A 165 20.29 -10.19 4.74
CA ALA A 165 19.55 -11.44 4.87
C ALA A 165 18.04 -11.17 4.99
N PHE A 166 17.23 -12.03 4.36
CA PHE A 166 15.79 -12.00 4.49
C PHE A 166 15.38 -12.58 5.86
N HIS A 167 14.49 -11.89 6.56
CA HIS A 167 14.10 -12.21 7.94
C HIS A 167 12.58 -12.10 8.14
N VAL A 168 12.06 -12.56 9.28
CA VAL A 168 10.60 -12.59 9.54
C VAL A 168 9.90 -11.23 9.40
N GLY A 169 10.58 -10.12 9.72
CA GLY A 169 10.06 -8.77 9.43
C GLY A 169 9.69 -8.53 7.96
N HIS A 170 10.44 -9.09 7.00
CA HIS A 170 10.13 -9.02 5.58
C HIS A 170 8.96 -9.94 5.19
N MET A 171 8.79 -11.07 5.89
CA MET A 171 7.64 -11.98 5.67
C MET A 171 6.30 -11.30 5.98
N ARG A 172 6.24 -10.44 7.01
CA ARG A 172 5.02 -9.67 7.30
C ARG A 172 4.59 -8.82 6.10
N ASN A 173 5.53 -8.11 5.49
CA ASN A 173 5.26 -7.32 4.30
C ASN A 173 4.85 -8.22 3.12
N LEU A 174 5.60 -9.29 2.88
CA LEU A 174 5.33 -10.25 1.82
C LEU A 174 3.90 -10.81 1.88
N CYS A 175 3.50 -11.33 3.05
CA CYS A 175 2.18 -11.92 3.26
C CYS A 175 1.06 -10.88 3.17
N LEU A 176 1.26 -9.67 3.72
CA LEU A 176 0.25 -8.61 3.65
C LEU A 176 0.02 -8.16 2.20
N GLY A 177 1.10 -7.92 1.46
CA GLY A 177 1.01 -7.51 0.06
C GLY A 177 0.38 -8.57 -0.83
N ASP A 178 0.79 -9.83 -0.68
CA ASP A 178 0.20 -10.94 -1.44
C ASP A 178 -1.29 -11.15 -1.12
N ALA A 179 -1.69 -11.04 0.15
CA ALA A 179 -3.10 -11.09 0.54
C ALA A 179 -3.92 -9.98 -0.13
N LEU A 180 -3.40 -8.74 -0.18
CA LEU A 180 -4.06 -7.64 -0.88
C LEU A 180 -4.18 -7.91 -2.38
N VAL A 181 -3.13 -8.42 -3.02
CA VAL A 181 -3.16 -8.81 -4.44
C VAL A 181 -4.24 -9.86 -4.69
N ARG A 182 -4.28 -10.92 -3.90
CA ARG A 182 -5.27 -12.00 -4.04
C ARG A 182 -6.69 -11.51 -3.83
N LEU A 183 -6.92 -10.67 -2.81
CA LEU A 183 -8.24 -10.09 -2.54
C LEU A 183 -8.70 -9.16 -3.67
N LEU A 184 -7.82 -8.29 -4.17
CA LEU A 184 -8.15 -7.37 -5.27
C LEU A 184 -8.41 -8.12 -6.59
N ARG A 185 -7.64 -9.17 -6.89
CA ARG A 185 -7.91 -10.06 -8.04
C ARG A 185 -9.24 -10.80 -7.87
N ALA A 186 -9.54 -11.28 -6.66
CA ALA A 186 -10.81 -11.93 -6.34
C ALA A 186 -12.02 -10.97 -6.39
N ASP A 187 -11.80 -9.65 -6.30
CA ASP A 187 -12.81 -8.60 -6.53
C ASP A 187 -12.86 -8.12 -8.00
N GLY A 188 -12.12 -8.80 -8.89
CA GLY A 188 -12.18 -8.60 -10.34
C GLY A 188 -11.30 -7.47 -10.88
N TYR A 189 -10.41 -6.89 -10.06
CA TYR A 189 -9.46 -5.89 -10.54
C TYR A 189 -8.31 -6.52 -11.35
N PRO A 190 -7.88 -5.89 -12.46
CA PRO A 190 -6.59 -6.19 -13.06
C PRO A 190 -5.46 -5.67 -12.15
N VAL A 191 -4.80 -6.60 -11.44
CA VAL A 191 -3.75 -6.29 -10.45
C VAL A 191 -2.36 -6.69 -10.96
N ILE A 192 -1.42 -5.75 -10.86
CA ILE A 192 0.01 -5.95 -11.06
C ILE A 192 0.69 -6.04 -9.68
N ALA A 193 1.11 -7.24 -9.30
CA ALA A 193 1.98 -7.47 -8.15
C ALA A 193 3.40 -6.98 -8.50
N ALA A 194 3.90 -6.01 -7.76
CA ALA A 194 5.19 -5.40 -8.00
C ALA A 194 6.13 -5.54 -6.79
N ASN A 195 7.41 -5.73 -7.08
CA ASN A 195 8.47 -5.69 -6.09
C ASN A 195 9.50 -4.62 -6.46
N TYR A 196 10.01 -3.89 -5.48
CA TYR A 196 11.02 -2.86 -5.66
C TYR A 196 12.23 -3.16 -4.79
N PHE A 197 13.29 -3.67 -5.41
CA PHE A 197 14.48 -4.12 -4.69
C PHE A 197 15.44 -2.96 -4.43
N GLY A 198 15.88 -2.85 -3.18
CA GLY A 198 16.99 -1.98 -2.79
C GLY A 198 18.32 -2.60 -3.21
N ASP A 199 18.79 -2.24 -4.41
CA ASP A 199 19.99 -2.81 -5.03
C ASP A 199 21.13 -1.80 -5.22
N VAL A 200 21.03 -0.63 -4.59
CA VAL A 200 22.10 0.38 -4.51
C VAL A 200 22.20 0.98 -3.11
N GLY A 201 23.33 1.64 -2.82
CA GLY A 201 23.49 2.47 -1.63
C GLY A 201 24.50 1.93 -0.60
N ALA A 202 24.64 2.68 0.49
CA ALA A 202 25.73 2.49 1.46
C ALA A 202 25.77 1.11 2.12
N HIS A 203 24.63 0.41 2.24
CA HIS A 203 24.58 -0.94 2.81
C HIS A 203 25.34 -1.95 1.95
N ILE A 204 25.29 -1.79 0.62
CA ILE A 204 26.03 -2.62 -0.33
C ILE A 204 27.52 -2.29 -0.24
N ALA A 205 27.89 -1.02 -0.28
CA ALA A 205 29.29 -0.61 -0.18
C ALA A 205 29.94 -1.10 1.11
N LYS A 206 29.19 -1.08 2.24
CA LYS A 206 29.61 -1.68 3.51
C LYS A 206 29.84 -3.19 3.41
N CYS A 207 28.90 -3.91 2.80
CA CYS A 207 29.03 -5.36 2.60
C CYS A 207 30.24 -5.70 1.72
N LEU A 208 30.41 -4.98 0.60
CA LEU A 208 31.50 -5.19 -0.33
C LEU A 208 32.86 -4.82 0.26
N TRP A 209 32.94 -3.77 1.07
CA TRP A 209 34.16 -3.45 1.82
C TRP A 209 34.64 -4.62 2.67
N TRP A 210 33.75 -5.23 3.45
CA TRP A 210 34.11 -6.39 4.26
C TRP A 210 34.48 -7.59 3.39
N PHE A 211 33.68 -7.87 2.36
CA PHE A 211 33.92 -8.96 1.42
C PHE A 211 35.28 -8.86 0.72
N LEU A 212 35.67 -7.66 0.28
CA LEU A 212 36.88 -7.42 -0.49
C LEU A 212 38.13 -7.21 0.35
N ASP A 213 37.99 -6.66 1.56
CA ASP A 213 39.16 -6.23 2.33
C ASP A 213 39.41 -7.12 3.57
N HIS A 214 38.43 -7.91 4.01
CA HIS A 214 38.52 -8.71 5.24
C HIS A 214 38.40 -10.23 5.02
N LEU A 215 37.91 -10.67 3.85
CA LEU A 215 37.87 -12.09 3.49
C LEU A 215 39.02 -12.44 2.55
N THR A 216 39.62 -13.62 2.74
CA THR A 216 40.58 -14.20 1.78
C THR A 216 39.86 -14.67 0.51
N GLU A 217 40.60 -14.95 -0.57
CA GLU A 217 40.02 -15.51 -1.81
C GLU A 217 39.27 -16.83 -1.58
N GLU A 218 39.74 -17.67 -0.65
CA GLU A 218 39.05 -18.91 -0.27
C GLU A 218 37.75 -18.60 0.48
N GLN A 219 37.78 -17.65 1.43
CA GLN A 219 36.59 -17.23 2.18
C GLN A 219 35.56 -16.50 1.31
N ARG A 220 35.95 -15.92 0.17
CA ARG A 220 35.03 -15.28 -0.78
C ARG A 220 34.23 -16.27 -1.63
N GLN A 221 34.52 -17.57 -1.55
CA GLN A 221 33.74 -18.59 -2.25
C GLN A 221 32.38 -18.76 -1.59
N PRO A 222 31.27 -18.48 -2.29
CA PRO A 222 29.95 -18.61 -1.70
C PRO A 222 29.59 -20.09 -1.48
N PRO A 223 28.77 -20.41 -0.47
CA PRO A 223 28.27 -21.77 -0.28
C PRO A 223 27.44 -22.26 -1.48
N ALA A 224 27.24 -23.59 -1.55
CA ALA A 224 26.45 -24.20 -2.61
C ALA A 224 24.97 -23.78 -2.59
N ARG A 225 24.44 -23.45 -1.41
CA ARG A 225 23.06 -22.97 -1.16
C ARG A 225 23.11 -21.79 -0.19
N HIS A 226 22.03 -21.00 -0.13
CA HIS A 226 21.90 -19.89 0.83
C HIS A 226 22.96 -18.80 0.66
N ARG A 227 23.29 -18.48 -0.60
CA ARG A 227 24.31 -17.47 -0.92
C ARG A 227 23.88 -16.06 -0.50
N GLY A 228 22.59 -15.75 -0.62
CA GLY A 228 22.03 -14.47 -0.17
C GLY A 228 22.11 -14.30 1.34
N GLU A 229 21.79 -15.35 2.10
CA GLU A 229 21.88 -15.37 3.57
C GLU A 229 23.33 -15.22 4.01
N TRP A 230 24.24 -15.97 3.40
CA TRP A 230 25.68 -15.86 3.64
C TRP A 230 26.21 -14.45 3.36
N LEU A 231 25.79 -13.82 2.25
CA LEU A 231 26.12 -12.43 1.96
C LEU A 231 25.53 -11.48 3.01
N GLY A 232 24.33 -11.75 3.50
CA GLY A 232 23.71 -11.04 4.61
C GLY A 232 24.48 -11.18 5.93
N GLN A 233 25.09 -12.33 6.20
CA GLN A 233 25.98 -12.55 7.35
C GLN A 233 27.27 -11.72 7.22
N ILE A 234 27.81 -11.59 6.02
CA ILE A 234 28.95 -10.70 5.73
C ILE A 234 28.58 -9.25 6.03
N TYR A 235 27.42 -8.77 5.58
CA TYR A 235 26.93 -7.43 5.92
C TYR A 235 26.73 -7.23 7.43
N ALA A 236 26.21 -8.24 8.12
CA ALA A 236 26.02 -8.21 9.57
C ALA A 236 27.36 -8.06 10.28
N ALA A 237 28.35 -8.91 9.95
CA ALA A 237 29.71 -8.84 10.50
C ALA A 237 30.37 -7.47 10.25
N ALA A 238 30.22 -6.93 9.04
CA ALA A 238 30.72 -5.60 8.70
C ALA A 238 30.07 -4.50 9.55
N SER A 239 28.75 -4.60 9.76
CA SER A 239 27.99 -3.62 10.54
C SER A 239 28.31 -3.69 12.03
N ASP A 240 28.47 -4.89 12.58
CA ASP A 240 28.82 -5.10 13.98
C ASP A 240 30.24 -4.60 14.25
N GLN A 241 31.20 -4.91 13.38
CA GLN A 241 32.57 -4.43 13.54
C GLN A 241 32.69 -2.90 13.49
N LEU A 242 31.97 -2.25 12.56
CA LEU A 242 31.92 -0.79 12.50
C LEU A 242 31.33 -0.18 13.77
N SER A 243 30.30 -0.83 14.33
CA SER A 243 29.65 -0.39 15.56
C SER A 243 30.60 -0.47 16.76
N VAL A 244 31.37 -1.56 16.85
CA VAL A 244 32.39 -1.74 17.89
C VAL A 244 33.47 -0.66 17.79
N TRP A 245 33.96 -0.35 16.58
CA TRP A 245 34.94 0.71 16.41
C TRP A 245 34.36 2.11 16.70
N GLU A 246 33.08 2.34 16.42
CA GLU A 246 32.39 3.59 16.81
C GLU A 246 32.35 3.76 18.33
N GLU A 247 31.91 2.73 19.07
CA GLU A 247 31.85 2.77 20.53
C GLU A 247 33.24 2.94 21.17
N GLN A 248 34.26 2.27 20.63
CA GLN A 248 35.65 2.40 21.09
C GLN A 248 36.24 3.78 20.79
N ALA A 249 35.96 4.33 19.60
CA ALA A 249 36.41 5.68 19.22
C ALA A 249 35.77 6.75 20.11
N GLU A 250 34.47 6.61 20.42
CA GLU A 250 33.76 7.48 21.37
C GLU A 250 34.32 7.36 22.80
N ALA A 251 34.82 6.19 23.18
CA ALA A 251 35.53 5.96 24.44
C ALA A 251 37.00 6.45 24.44
N GLY A 252 37.49 7.03 23.32
CA GLY A 252 38.82 7.62 23.22
C GLY A 252 39.91 6.70 22.66
N ASP A 253 39.58 5.55 22.09
CA ASP A 253 40.54 4.69 21.39
C ASP A 253 40.91 5.29 20.02
N GLU A 254 42.10 5.88 19.93
CA GLU A 254 42.63 6.48 18.70
C GLU A 254 42.81 5.45 17.57
N GLN A 255 43.13 4.20 17.89
CA GLN A 255 43.30 3.15 16.88
C GLN A 255 41.95 2.73 16.30
N ALA A 256 40.92 2.62 17.15
CA ALA A 256 39.56 2.39 16.69
C ALA A 256 39.05 3.56 15.82
N ALA A 257 39.32 4.81 16.23
CA ALA A 257 38.98 5.99 15.44
C ALA A 257 39.67 5.98 14.06
N ALA A 258 40.95 5.62 13.99
CA ALA A 258 41.67 5.50 12.74
C ALA A 258 41.12 4.39 11.83
N ARG A 259 40.81 3.21 12.39
CA ARG A 259 40.17 2.09 11.65
C ARG A 259 38.81 2.49 11.11
N LEU A 260 38.00 3.17 11.91
CA LEU A 260 36.68 3.65 11.52
C LEU A 260 36.77 4.68 10.39
N ALA A 261 37.70 5.64 10.47
CA ALA A 261 37.92 6.64 9.44
C ALA A 261 38.36 5.98 8.11
N ALA A 262 39.29 5.03 8.17
CA ALA A 262 39.74 4.27 7.00
C ALA A 262 38.60 3.46 6.38
N ALA A 263 37.78 2.78 7.20
CA ALA A 263 36.63 2.03 6.72
C ALA A 263 35.58 2.94 6.06
N LYS A 264 35.27 4.09 6.66
CA LYS A 264 34.34 5.09 6.08
C LYS A 264 34.85 5.60 4.73
N ALA A 265 36.14 5.92 4.63
CA ALA A 265 36.76 6.34 3.38
C ALA A 265 36.65 5.25 2.30
N ARG A 266 36.98 4.01 2.65
CA ARG A 266 36.92 2.86 1.74
C ARG A 266 35.49 2.52 1.28
N THR A 267 34.51 2.57 2.18
CA THR A 267 33.09 2.39 1.78
C THR A 267 32.61 3.51 0.87
N THR A 268 33.12 4.73 1.04
CA THR A 268 32.79 5.87 0.16
C THR A 268 33.39 5.67 -1.23
N GLU A 269 34.65 5.21 -1.30
CA GLU A 269 35.31 4.87 -2.57
C GLU A 269 34.55 3.77 -3.32
N ILE A 270 34.15 2.70 -2.63
CA ILE A 270 33.36 1.61 -3.24
C ILE A 270 32.02 2.15 -3.76
N LEU A 271 31.32 2.97 -2.98
CA LEU A 271 30.06 3.58 -3.41
C LEU A 271 30.25 4.43 -4.67
N GLN A 272 31.28 5.28 -4.71
CA GLN A 272 31.60 6.10 -5.88
C GLN A 272 31.90 5.24 -7.11
N ARG A 273 32.69 4.16 -6.96
CA ARG A 273 32.99 3.23 -8.05
C ARG A 273 31.73 2.55 -8.60
N LEU A 274 30.77 2.21 -7.74
CA LEU A 274 29.47 1.67 -8.15
C LEU A 274 28.64 2.71 -8.90
N GLU A 275 28.58 3.95 -8.39
CA GLU A 275 27.85 5.07 -9.01
C GLU A 275 28.42 5.42 -10.40
N THR A 276 29.75 5.43 -10.54
CA THR A 276 30.42 5.66 -11.83
C THR A 276 30.43 4.45 -12.75
N ARG A 277 29.84 3.32 -12.33
CA ARG A 277 29.81 2.04 -13.07
C ARG A 277 31.20 1.58 -13.50
N GLU A 278 32.16 1.65 -12.58
CA GLU A 278 33.51 1.17 -12.81
C GLU A 278 33.48 -0.35 -13.07
N PRO A 279 34.03 -0.86 -14.19
CA PRO A 279 33.77 -2.23 -14.66
C PRO A 279 34.05 -3.34 -13.65
N GLU A 280 35.15 -3.27 -12.90
CA GLU A 280 35.53 -4.31 -11.95
C GLU A 280 34.57 -4.33 -10.75
N MET A 281 34.27 -3.16 -10.18
CA MET A 281 33.35 -3.05 -9.05
C MET A 281 31.91 -3.39 -9.45
N THR A 282 31.48 -3.00 -10.66
CA THR A 282 30.18 -3.39 -11.21
C THR A 282 30.07 -4.91 -11.36
N ALA A 283 31.11 -5.59 -11.88
CA ALA A 283 31.09 -7.05 -12.01
C ALA A 283 30.99 -7.76 -10.64
N VAL A 284 31.66 -7.24 -9.61
CA VAL A 284 31.51 -7.75 -8.24
C VAL A 284 30.08 -7.55 -7.75
N TRP A 285 29.53 -6.33 -7.88
CA TRP A 285 28.17 -6.01 -7.46
C TRP A 285 27.11 -6.85 -8.17
N GLU A 286 27.17 -7.00 -9.49
CA GLU A 286 26.21 -7.80 -10.25
C GLU A 286 26.20 -9.25 -9.77
N ARG A 287 27.39 -9.82 -9.54
CA ARG A 287 27.55 -11.19 -9.05
C ARG A 287 26.98 -11.36 -7.64
N THR A 288 27.34 -10.48 -6.70
CA THR A 288 26.86 -10.58 -5.31
C THR A 288 25.38 -10.24 -5.18
N ARG A 289 24.89 -9.25 -5.94
CA ARG A 289 23.47 -8.92 -6.09
C ARG A 289 22.68 -10.13 -6.58
N ARG A 290 23.20 -10.86 -7.56
CA ARG A 290 22.53 -12.07 -8.08
C ARG A 290 22.32 -13.13 -7.00
N TRP A 291 23.27 -13.30 -6.08
CA TRP A 291 23.13 -14.23 -4.96
C TRP A 291 21.94 -13.88 -4.05
N SER A 292 21.72 -12.59 -3.75
CA SER A 292 20.52 -12.17 -3.02
C SER A 292 19.24 -12.41 -3.82
N LEU A 293 19.22 -12.05 -5.11
CA LEU A 293 18.03 -12.19 -5.94
C LEU A 293 17.62 -13.65 -6.18
N ASP A 294 18.59 -14.54 -6.39
CA ASP A 294 18.33 -15.97 -6.55
C ASP A 294 17.71 -16.54 -5.26
N GLU A 295 18.20 -16.13 -4.08
CA GLU A 295 17.60 -16.54 -2.81
C GLU A 295 16.20 -15.95 -2.60
N PHE A 296 15.98 -14.67 -2.92
CA PHE A 296 14.64 -14.08 -2.85
C PHE A 296 13.66 -14.82 -3.75
N ALA A 297 14.07 -15.24 -4.96
CA ALA A 297 13.24 -16.05 -5.83
C ALA A 297 12.88 -17.41 -5.22
N GLU A 298 13.80 -18.07 -4.50
CA GLU A 298 13.49 -19.30 -3.76
C GLU A 298 12.47 -19.05 -2.63
N ILE A 299 12.59 -17.93 -1.92
CA ILE A 299 11.65 -17.53 -0.86
C ILE A 299 10.25 -17.27 -1.43
N TYR A 300 10.16 -16.51 -2.52
CA TYR A 300 8.89 -16.21 -3.17
C TYR A 300 8.21 -17.45 -3.74
N LYS A 301 9.00 -18.35 -4.34
CA LYS A 301 8.50 -19.66 -4.77
C LYS A 301 7.97 -20.51 -3.61
N TRP A 302 8.70 -20.54 -2.48
CA TRP A 302 8.25 -21.30 -1.30
C TRP A 302 6.98 -20.72 -0.69
N SER A 303 6.83 -19.40 -0.72
CA SER A 303 5.66 -18.69 -0.16
C SER A 303 4.47 -18.58 -1.11
N ASP A 304 4.55 -19.19 -2.30
CA ASP A 304 3.52 -19.11 -3.34
C ASP A 304 3.19 -17.65 -3.73
N VAL A 305 4.22 -16.81 -3.84
CA VAL A 305 4.09 -15.40 -4.25
C VAL A 305 4.73 -15.20 -5.62
N GLU A 306 3.97 -14.60 -6.53
CA GLU A 306 4.42 -14.25 -7.87
C GLU A 306 4.33 -12.74 -8.09
N PHE A 307 5.36 -12.18 -8.73
CA PHE A 307 5.41 -10.76 -9.09
C PHE A 307 5.34 -10.61 -10.61
N ASP A 308 4.45 -9.73 -11.07
CA ASP A 308 4.28 -9.38 -12.48
C ASP A 308 5.32 -8.34 -12.95
N ALA A 309 5.82 -7.52 -12.02
CA ALA A 309 6.79 -6.48 -12.30
C ALA A 309 7.88 -6.41 -11.22
N LEU A 310 9.14 -6.38 -11.67
CA LEU A 310 10.29 -6.18 -10.80
C LEU A 310 10.95 -4.84 -11.14
N PHE A 311 11.09 -4.01 -10.11
CA PHE A 311 11.77 -2.72 -10.16
C PHE A 311 13.01 -2.74 -9.29
N TYR A 312 13.97 -1.90 -9.63
CA TYR A 312 15.25 -1.83 -8.95
C TYR A 312 15.61 -0.37 -8.67
N GLU A 313 16.12 -0.09 -7.49
CA GLU A 313 16.53 1.26 -7.09
C GLU A 313 17.61 1.83 -8.04
N SER A 314 18.49 0.96 -8.55
CA SER A 314 19.47 1.27 -9.60
C SER A 314 18.86 1.82 -10.90
N GLN A 315 17.59 1.53 -11.19
CA GLN A 315 16.91 1.98 -12.40
C GLN A 315 16.35 3.40 -12.29
N VAL A 316 16.20 3.93 -11.07
CA VAL A 316 15.49 5.20 -10.83
C VAL A 316 16.37 6.30 -10.24
N ASP A 317 17.64 6.03 -9.99
CA ASP A 317 18.58 6.99 -9.41
C ASP A 317 18.86 8.17 -10.36
N GLU A 318 19.48 7.91 -11.51
CA GLU A 318 19.75 8.93 -12.53
C GLU A 318 18.46 9.51 -13.15
N PRO A 319 17.42 8.71 -13.49
CA PRO A 319 16.15 9.27 -13.94
C PRO A 319 15.46 10.17 -12.91
N GLY A 320 15.67 9.93 -11.60
CA GLY A 320 15.16 10.78 -10.53
C GLY A 320 15.82 12.14 -10.50
N LEU A 321 17.13 12.23 -10.69
CA LEU A 321 17.81 13.53 -10.78
C LEU A 321 17.33 14.32 -12.01
N ARG A 322 17.19 13.67 -13.17
CA ARG A 322 16.64 14.31 -14.37
C ARG A 322 15.21 14.79 -14.18
N LEU A 323 14.37 14.02 -13.46
CA LEU A 323 13.02 14.42 -13.09
C LEU A 323 13.04 15.68 -12.21
N VAL A 324 13.97 15.77 -11.26
CA VAL A 324 14.10 16.96 -10.41
C VAL A 324 14.46 18.19 -11.22
N ASP A 325 15.41 18.08 -12.16
CA ASP A 325 15.77 19.19 -13.04
C ASP A 325 14.60 19.61 -13.95
N GLU A 326 13.91 18.65 -14.55
CA GLU A 326 12.73 18.90 -15.39
C GLU A 326 11.64 19.70 -14.66
N PHE A 327 11.31 19.32 -13.43
CA PHE A 327 10.26 19.98 -12.66
C PHE A 327 10.72 21.25 -11.92
N LEU A 328 12.04 21.42 -11.74
CA LEU A 328 12.62 22.69 -11.34
C LEU A 328 12.51 23.71 -12.47
N GLU A 329 12.83 23.33 -13.71
CA GLU A 329 12.68 24.19 -14.90
C GLU A 329 11.22 24.58 -15.16
N LYS A 330 10.27 23.66 -14.91
CA LYS A 330 8.82 23.93 -14.99
C LYS A 330 8.29 24.82 -13.84
N GLY A 331 9.12 25.17 -12.86
CA GLY A 331 8.74 25.99 -11.71
C GLY A 331 7.85 25.28 -10.67
N VAL A 332 7.76 23.95 -10.73
CA VAL A 332 7.03 23.14 -9.74
C VAL A 332 7.90 22.94 -8.48
N PHE A 333 9.19 22.72 -8.67
CA PHE A 333 10.17 22.64 -7.59
C PHE A 333 10.89 23.97 -7.40
N THR A 334 11.45 24.18 -6.21
CA THR A 334 12.17 25.39 -5.84
C THR A 334 13.53 25.04 -5.24
N VAL A 335 14.46 25.98 -5.36
CA VAL A 335 15.70 25.97 -4.59
C VAL A 335 15.42 26.60 -3.23
N SER A 336 15.88 25.95 -2.15
CA SER A 336 15.86 26.47 -0.78
C SER A 336 17.18 26.09 -0.11
N GLU A 337 17.92 27.08 0.39
CA GLU A 337 19.22 26.89 1.07
C GLU A 337 20.24 26.05 0.24
N GLY A 338 20.15 26.13 -1.09
CA GLY A 338 21.00 25.37 -2.00
C GLY A 338 20.56 23.92 -2.25
N ALA A 339 19.52 23.43 -1.57
CA ALA A 339 18.86 22.18 -1.89
C ALA A 339 17.67 22.42 -2.84
N VAL A 340 17.24 21.40 -3.58
CA VAL A 340 16.04 21.45 -4.43
C VAL A 340 14.93 20.62 -3.79
N GLY A 341 13.71 21.13 -3.79
CA GLY A 341 12.56 20.45 -3.23
C GLY A 341 11.24 21.17 -3.50
N ILE A 342 10.22 20.84 -2.72
CA ILE A 342 8.89 21.43 -2.82
C ILE A 342 8.29 21.66 -1.45
N PHE A 343 7.51 22.73 -1.29
CA PHE A 343 6.77 23.00 -0.06
C PHE A 343 5.39 22.36 -0.11
N ASN A 344 5.14 21.42 0.81
CA ASN A 344 3.86 20.79 1.09
C ASN A 344 3.31 21.31 2.43
N GLU A 345 2.68 22.49 2.42
CA GLU A 345 2.16 23.17 3.62
C GLU A 345 1.12 22.36 4.41
N GLU A 346 0.54 21.35 3.76
CA GLU A 346 -0.37 20.37 4.37
C GLU A 346 0.31 19.56 5.49
N ILE A 347 1.65 19.40 5.42
CA ILE A 347 2.46 18.70 6.42
C ILE A 347 3.22 19.75 7.25
N LYS A 348 2.51 20.32 8.22
CA LYS A 348 2.96 21.51 8.98
C LYS A 348 4.29 21.36 9.71
N HIS A 349 4.60 20.17 10.23
CA HIS A 349 5.81 19.91 11.01
C HIS A 349 7.06 19.72 10.15
N MET A 350 6.91 19.48 8.85
CA MET A 350 8.02 19.29 7.91
C MET A 350 7.60 19.71 6.50
N PRO A 351 7.32 21.01 6.25
CA PRO A 351 6.70 21.42 5.01
C PRO A 351 7.62 21.28 3.79
N PHE A 352 8.95 21.36 3.96
CA PHE A 352 9.89 21.26 2.85
C PHE A 352 10.27 19.81 2.56
N PHE A 353 9.83 19.31 1.41
CA PHE A 353 10.19 17.99 0.91
C PHE A 353 11.40 18.07 -0.01
N MET A 354 12.56 17.67 0.51
CA MET A 354 13.83 17.75 -0.21
C MET A 354 13.96 16.60 -1.23
N LEU A 355 14.33 16.96 -2.46
CA LEU A 355 14.52 16.04 -3.59
C LEU A 355 15.96 16.02 -4.12
N ARG A 356 16.77 17.04 -3.83
CA ARG A 356 18.20 17.02 -4.13
C ARG A 356 18.93 17.84 -3.09
N LYS A 357 20.00 17.27 -2.53
CA LYS A 357 20.88 17.95 -1.58
C LYS A 357 21.74 18.99 -2.30
N ARG A 358 22.41 19.84 -1.52
CA ARG A 358 23.34 20.87 -2.02
C ARG A 358 24.54 20.31 -2.77
N ASP A 359 24.96 19.08 -2.45
CA ASP A 359 26.05 18.36 -3.12
C ASP A 359 25.61 17.74 -4.47
N GLY A 360 24.34 17.92 -4.87
CA GLY A 360 23.79 17.38 -6.12
C GLY A 360 23.19 15.98 -5.98
N ASN A 361 23.34 15.31 -4.84
CA ASN A 361 22.88 13.94 -4.66
C ASN A 361 21.36 13.86 -4.45
N GLY A 362 20.75 12.84 -5.07
CA GLY A 362 19.34 12.50 -4.87
C GLY A 362 19.08 11.88 -3.50
N LEU A 363 17.81 11.85 -3.10
CA LEU A 363 17.32 11.19 -1.89
C LEU A 363 16.34 10.06 -2.26
N TYR A 364 15.87 9.32 -1.26
CA TYR A 364 14.80 8.34 -1.45
C TYR A 364 13.55 8.97 -2.09
N ALA A 365 13.20 10.19 -1.70
CA ALA A 365 12.11 10.96 -2.30
C ALA A 365 12.24 11.11 -3.82
N THR A 366 13.45 11.38 -4.31
CA THR A 366 13.79 11.53 -5.72
C THR A 366 13.52 10.24 -6.50
N LYS A 367 13.96 9.13 -5.91
CA LYS A 367 13.82 7.79 -6.48
C LYS A 367 12.37 7.34 -6.49
N ASP A 368 11.62 7.62 -5.42
CA ASP A 368 10.19 7.28 -5.32
C ASP A 368 9.33 8.05 -6.32
N LEU A 369 9.63 9.33 -6.59
CA LEU A 369 8.95 10.08 -7.63
C LEU A 369 9.24 9.54 -9.03
N ALA A 370 10.50 9.17 -9.31
CA ALA A 370 10.87 8.53 -10.58
C ALA A 370 10.24 7.14 -10.73
N LEU A 371 10.21 6.36 -9.67
CA LEU A 371 9.55 5.06 -9.62
C LEU A 371 8.04 5.21 -9.87
N ALA A 372 7.37 6.16 -9.22
CA ALA A 372 5.96 6.43 -9.45
C ALA A 372 5.68 6.78 -10.92
N ARG A 373 6.45 7.70 -11.51
CA ARG A 373 6.35 8.00 -12.95
C ARG A 373 6.53 6.74 -13.80
N MET A 374 7.57 5.95 -13.53
CA MET A 374 7.84 4.71 -14.25
C MET A 374 6.68 3.71 -14.16
N LYS A 375 6.05 3.57 -12.97
CA LYS A 375 4.87 2.71 -12.78
C LYS A 375 3.67 3.21 -13.59
N PHE A 376 3.39 4.51 -13.55
CA PHE A 376 2.27 5.12 -14.28
C PHE A 376 2.43 4.96 -15.78
N GLU A 377 3.61 5.23 -16.31
CA GLU A 377 3.86 5.22 -17.75
C GLU A 377 4.01 3.81 -18.32
N ARG A 378 4.80 2.94 -17.67
CA ARG A 378 5.12 1.60 -18.21
C ARG A 378 3.94 0.63 -18.15
N HIS A 379 3.07 0.78 -17.16
CA HIS A 379 2.01 -0.17 -16.90
C HIS A 379 0.59 0.42 -17.05
N SER A 380 0.50 1.73 -17.34
CA SER A 380 -0.77 2.45 -17.48
C SER A 380 -1.72 2.15 -16.31
N ILE A 381 -1.21 2.28 -15.09
CA ILE A 381 -1.98 2.01 -13.88
C ILE A 381 -2.83 3.23 -13.51
N ASP A 382 -3.99 2.95 -12.93
CA ASP A 382 -4.93 3.96 -12.43
C ASP A 382 -4.75 4.19 -10.93
N ARG A 383 -4.34 3.14 -10.20
CA ARG A 383 -4.16 3.14 -8.74
C ARG A 383 -2.85 2.48 -8.36
N SER A 384 -2.14 3.04 -7.39
CA SER A 384 -0.89 2.48 -6.88
C SER A 384 -0.93 2.34 -5.35
N ILE A 385 -0.77 1.11 -4.87
CA ILE A 385 -0.78 0.74 -3.46
C ILE A 385 0.64 0.41 -3.04
N TYR A 386 1.12 1.07 -1.98
CA TYR A 386 2.46 0.93 -1.42
C TYR A 386 2.34 0.26 -0.06
N VAL A 387 2.80 -1.00 0.07
CA VAL A 387 2.79 -1.73 1.34
C VAL A 387 4.13 -1.50 2.03
N VAL A 388 4.18 -0.48 2.89
CA VAL A 388 5.43 -0.01 3.49
C VAL A 388 5.24 0.23 4.99
N ASP A 389 6.31 0.08 5.78
CA ASP A 389 6.33 0.33 7.22
C ASP A 389 5.69 1.67 7.60
N VAL A 390 4.93 1.68 8.70
CA VAL A 390 4.20 2.87 9.20
C VAL A 390 5.11 4.08 9.44
N ARG A 391 6.39 3.89 9.76
CA ARG A 391 7.34 4.98 9.98
C ARG A 391 7.57 5.84 8.74
N GLN A 392 7.24 5.33 7.55
CA GLN A 392 7.35 6.06 6.28
C GLN A 392 6.05 6.81 5.90
N SER A 393 5.05 6.87 6.79
CA SER A 393 3.76 7.48 6.46
C SER A 393 3.87 8.93 6.00
N ASP A 394 4.63 9.76 6.72
CA ASP A 394 4.77 11.18 6.34
C ASP A 394 5.55 11.35 5.03
N HIS A 395 6.56 10.49 4.80
CA HIS A 395 7.28 10.45 3.52
C HIS A 395 6.33 10.17 2.36
N PHE A 396 5.48 9.14 2.44
CA PHE A 396 4.54 8.84 1.35
C PHE A 396 3.45 9.91 1.18
N LYS A 397 3.00 10.55 2.25
CA LYS A 397 2.13 11.75 2.12
C LYS A 397 2.83 12.82 1.29
N HIS A 398 4.11 13.11 1.57
CA HIS A 398 4.87 14.05 0.74
C HIS A 398 5.00 13.58 -0.71
N VAL A 399 5.32 12.31 -0.95
CA VAL A 399 5.41 11.75 -2.32
C VAL A 399 4.10 11.97 -3.07
N PHE A 400 2.95 11.61 -2.50
CA PHE A 400 1.66 11.71 -3.19
C PHE A 400 1.25 13.16 -3.45
N LEU A 401 1.45 14.06 -2.49
CA LEU A 401 1.21 15.50 -2.69
C LEU A 401 2.12 16.08 -3.77
N THR A 402 3.37 15.63 -3.82
CA THR A 402 4.34 16.07 -4.82
C THR A 402 3.94 15.57 -6.21
N LEU A 403 3.56 14.30 -6.35
CA LEU A 403 3.05 13.73 -7.60
C LEU A 403 1.81 14.50 -8.12
N LYS A 404 0.91 14.89 -7.22
CA LYS A 404 -0.25 15.72 -7.56
C LYS A 404 0.17 17.09 -8.11
N LYS A 405 1.13 17.76 -7.47
CA LYS A 405 1.67 19.05 -7.93
C LYS A 405 2.48 18.93 -9.23
N MET A 406 3.05 17.76 -9.49
CA MET A 406 3.67 17.42 -10.77
C MET A 406 2.65 17.15 -11.90
N GLY A 407 1.36 17.07 -11.58
CA GLY A 407 0.29 16.90 -12.56
C GLY A 407 -0.10 15.45 -12.86
N PHE A 408 0.36 14.47 -12.09
CA PHE A 408 -0.05 13.08 -12.25
C PHE A 408 -1.46 12.86 -11.68
N GLN A 409 -2.42 12.50 -12.54
CA GLN A 409 -3.81 12.25 -12.13
C GLN A 409 -3.94 11.04 -11.20
N GLN A 410 -3.06 10.05 -11.35
CA GLN A 410 -2.98 8.86 -10.51
C GLN A 410 -2.64 9.19 -9.05
N ALA A 411 -2.09 10.38 -8.76
CA ALA A 411 -1.68 10.75 -7.41
C ALA A 411 -2.84 10.69 -6.39
N ASP A 412 -4.06 11.03 -6.82
CA ASP A 412 -5.27 10.94 -5.99
C ASP A 412 -5.71 9.50 -5.72
N GLN A 413 -5.14 8.53 -6.43
CA GLN A 413 -5.35 7.10 -6.29
C GLN A 413 -4.08 6.37 -5.78
N CYS A 414 -3.08 7.11 -5.30
CA CYS A 414 -1.96 6.52 -4.58
C CYS A 414 -2.35 6.27 -3.12
N GLN A 415 -2.04 5.08 -2.60
CA GLN A 415 -2.35 4.71 -1.22
C GLN A 415 -1.13 4.08 -0.55
N HIS A 416 -0.80 4.57 0.63
CA HIS A 416 0.12 3.89 1.54
C HIS A 416 -0.70 2.96 2.44
N VAL A 417 -0.37 1.68 2.45
CA VAL A 417 -0.90 0.69 3.37
C VAL A 417 0.18 0.45 4.43
N PRO A 418 0.10 1.15 5.58
CA PRO A 418 1.08 1.01 6.63
C PRO A 418 0.96 -0.34 7.33
N TYR A 419 2.11 -0.89 7.75
CA TYR A 419 2.15 -2.01 8.68
C TYR A 419 3.19 -1.77 9.78
N GLU A 420 2.97 -2.39 10.93
CA GLU A 420 3.85 -2.29 12.10
C GLU A 420 5.03 -3.27 12.02
N MET A 421 6.07 -3.02 12.81
CA MET A 421 7.19 -3.95 12.91
C MET A 421 6.78 -5.28 13.57
N VAL A 422 7.58 -6.32 13.35
CA VAL A 422 7.47 -7.58 14.09
C VAL A 422 8.35 -7.47 15.32
N GLU A 423 7.75 -7.65 16.49
CA GLU A 423 8.45 -7.72 17.78
C GLU A 423 8.47 -9.16 18.29
N LEU A 424 9.57 -9.53 18.95
CA LEU A 424 9.67 -10.79 19.68
C LEU A 424 9.18 -10.58 21.12
N PRO A 425 8.85 -11.65 21.86
CA PRO A 425 8.50 -11.54 23.28
C PRO A 425 9.54 -10.77 24.12
N ASP A 426 10.83 -10.89 23.76
CA ASP A 426 11.96 -10.23 24.42
C ASP A 426 12.28 -8.83 23.85
N GLY A 427 11.40 -8.29 22.99
CA GLY A 427 11.51 -6.97 22.38
C GLY A 427 11.85 -6.97 20.88
N PRO A 428 12.29 -5.83 20.32
CA PRO A 428 12.50 -5.69 18.89
C PRO A 428 13.67 -6.54 18.39
N MET A 429 13.54 -7.05 17.16
CA MET A 429 14.65 -7.71 16.47
C MET A 429 15.76 -6.70 16.14
N ALA A 430 16.99 -7.06 16.45
CA ALA A 430 18.18 -6.29 16.16
C ALA A 430 19.36 -7.22 15.87
N THR A 431 20.06 -6.99 14.75
CA THR A 431 21.23 -7.79 14.34
C THR A 431 22.27 -7.89 15.46
N ARG A 432 22.55 -6.77 16.13
CA ARG A 432 23.50 -6.70 17.27
C ARG A 432 23.14 -7.59 18.46
N LYS A 433 21.84 -7.82 18.69
CA LYS A 433 21.38 -8.69 19.78
C LYS A 433 21.40 -10.17 19.39
N GLY A 434 21.72 -10.50 18.14
CA GLY A 434 21.69 -11.86 17.61
C GLY A 434 20.30 -12.50 17.58
N ASN A 435 19.24 -11.71 17.78
CA ASN A 435 17.86 -12.20 17.91
C ASN A 435 17.05 -12.08 16.60
N VAL A 436 17.71 -11.80 15.47
CA VAL A 436 17.01 -11.71 14.17
C VAL A 436 16.71 -13.12 13.68
N ILE A 437 15.42 -13.43 13.55
CA ILE A 437 14.97 -14.70 12.99
C ILE A 437 14.99 -14.62 11.46
N LEU A 438 15.95 -15.31 10.85
CA LEU A 438 16.09 -15.40 9.40
C LEU A 438 14.97 -16.24 8.79
N PHE A 439 14.66 -16.03 7.51
CA PHE A 439 13.61 -16.79 6.83
C PHE A 439 13.88 -18.30 6.86
N ARG A 440 15.13 -18.72 6.65
CA ARG A 440 15.50 -20.13 6.69
C ARG A 440 15.20 -20.76 8.04
N GLU A 441 15.61 -20.10 9.13
CA GLU A 441 15.35 -20.56 10.49
C GLU A 441 13.84 -20.67 10.75
N LEU A 442 13.08 -19.64 10.36
CA LEU A 442 11.62 -19.66 10.48
C LEU A 442 11.02 -20.86 9.73
N ARG A 443 11.43 -21.06 8.47
CA ARG A 443 10.95 -22.16 7.63
C ARG A 443 11.27 -23.52 8.25
N GLU A 444 12.51 -23.73 8.67
CA GLU A 444 12.94 -24.99 9.30
C GLU A 444 12.14 -25.29 10.58
N ARG A 445 11.92 -24.28 11.43
CA ARG A 445 11.11 -24.40 12.65
C ARG A 445 9.64 -24.69 12.35
N MET A 446 9.04 -24.04 11.35
CA MET A 446 7.68 -24.31 10.91
C MET A 446 7.53 -25.75 10.40
N THR A 447 8.44 -26.20 9.53
CA THR A 447 8.42 -27.56 8.99
C THR A 447 8.53 -28.59 10.10
N ALA A 448 9.47 -28.41 11.04
CA ALA A 448 9.68 -29.33 12.17
C ALA A 448 8.50 -29.40 13.16
N THR A 449 7.58 -28.42 13.12
CA THR A 449 6.36 -28.43 13.96
C THR A 449 5.21 -29.17 13.28
N ILE A 450 5.20 -29.21 11.95
CA ILE A 450 4.15 -29.85 11.13
C ILE A 450 4.43 -31.35 10.95
N THR A 451 5.71 -31.71 10.85
CA THR A 451 6.20 -33.11 10.81
C THR A 451 6.33 -33.68 12.21
#